data_AF-A0A2E5B990-F1
#
_entry.id   AF-A0A2E5B990-F1
#
_cell.length_a   1.000
_cell.length_b   1.000
_cell.length_c   1.000
_cell.angle_alpha   90.00
_cell.angle_beta   90.00
_cell.angle_gamma   90.00
#
_symmetry.space_group_name_H-M   'P 1'
#
loop_
_entity.id
_entity.type
_entity.pdbx_description
1 polymer ?
#
loop_
_entity_poly.entity_id
_entity_poly.type
_entity_poly.pdbx_seq_one_letter_code
_entity_poly.pdbx_strand_id
1 'polypeptide(L)' 'MHDSLENYYKTNFALMQHHKYSLTELENMIPWERDVYVNLLIAHIQEEERRQKQDENKMSL' A
#
# COMPACT_ATOMS: atom_id res chain seq x y z
N MET A 1 -20.11 2.47 10.70
CA MET A 1 -19.10 2.60 11.78
C MET A 1 -18.42 1.27 12.14
N HIS A 2 -18.76 0.14 11.50
CA HIS A 2 -17.98 -1.11 11.61
C HIS A 2 -16.81 -1.16 10.59
N ASP A 3 -16.93 -0.42 9.48
CA ASP A 3 -15.91 -0.39 8.41
C ASP A 3 -14.56 0.17 8.88
N SER A 4 -14.53 1.09 9.85
CA SER A 4 -13.27 1.74 10.24
C SER A 4 -12.32 0.80 10.97
N LEU A 5 -12.84 -0.07 11.84
CA LEU A 5 -12.01 -1.01 12.60
C LEU A 5 -11.56 -2.19 11.73
N GLU A 6 -12.46 -2.72 10.90
CA GLU A 6 -12.12 -3.77 9.95
C GLU A 6 -11.10 -3.29 8.92
N ASN A 7 -11.28 -2.09 8.36
CA ASN A 7 -10.32 -1.51 7.43
C ASN A 7 -8.97 -1.25 8.10
N TYR A 8 -8.96 -0.78 9.35
CA TYR A 8 -7.73 -0.60 10.13
C TYR A 8 -6.93 -1.90 10.24
N TYR A 9 -7.58 -3.01 10.62
CA TYR A 9 -6.90 -4.30 10.72
C TYR A 9 -6.47 -4.86 9.36
N LYS A 10 -7.28 -4.68 8.31
CA LYS A 10 -6.92 -5.10 6.94
C LYS A 10 -5.67 -4.35 6.44
N THR A 11 -5.65 -3.02 6.60
CA THR A 11 -4.50 -2.20 6.21
C THR A 11 -3.26 -2.57 7.01
N ASN A 12 -3.38 -2.72 8.33
CA ASN A 12 -2.24 -3.14 9.17
C ASN A 12 -1.72 -4.53 8.77
N PHE A 13 -2.61 -5.50 8.52
CA PHE A 13 -2.22 -6.82 8.05
C PHE A 13 -1.47 -6.76 6.73
N ALA A 14 -1.95 -5.98 5.76
CA ALA A 14 -1.28 -5.79 4.48
C ALA A 14 0.11 -5.17 4.64
N LEU A 15 0.25 -4.16 5.51
CA LEU A 15 1.54 -3.52 5.80
C LEU A 15 2.53 -4.47 6.48
N MET A 16 2.07 -5.34 7.37
CA MET A 16 2.92 -6.38 7.98
C MET A 16 3.39 -7.41 6.96
N GLN A 17 2.47 -7.91 6.12
CA GLN A 17 2.78 -8.99 5.16
C GLN A 17 3.63 -8.52 3.99
N HIS A 18 3.35 -7.33 3.45
CA HIS A 18 3.96 -6.87 2.21
C HIS A 18 5.02 -5.79 2.42
N HIS A 19 4.99 -5.07 3.56
CA HIS A 19 5.86 -3.91 3.80
C HIS A 19 6.75 -4.05 5.05
N LYS A 20 6.80 -5.23 5.66
CA LYS A 20 7.71 -5.59 6.77
C LYS A 20 7.61 -4.70 8.02
N TYR A 21 6.53 -3.94 8.17
CA TYR A 21 6.28 -3.23 9.42
C TYR A 21 5.94 -4.23 10.53
N SER A 22 6.54 -4.05 11.70
CA SER A 22 6.13 -4.75 12.92
C SER A 22 4.83 -4.15 13.46
N LEU A 23 4.09 -4.94 14.25
CA LEU A 23 2.88 -4.46 14.93
C LEU A 23 3.19 -3.25 15.83
N THR A 24 4.33 -3.28 16.52
CA THR A 24 4.81 -2.19 17.37
C THR A 24 5.06 -0.91 16.57
N GLU A 25 5.63 -1.00 15.37
CA GLU A 25 5.83 0.18 14.51
C GLU A 25 4.48 0.75 14.05
N LEU A 26 3.53 -0.10 13.66
CA LEU A 26 2.19 0.33 13.23
C LEU A 26 1.37 0.97 14.36
N GLU A 27 1.51 0.48 15.59
CA GLU A 27 0.84 1.03 16.77
C GLU A 27 1.45 2.36 17.23
N ASN A 28 2.76 2.55 17.01
CA ASN A 28 3.47 3.79 17.35
C ASN A 28 3.46 4.85 16.23
N MET A 29 2.98 4.51 15.02
CA MET A 29 2.82 5.48 13.94
C MET A 29 1.89 6.62 14.33
N ILE A 30 2.28 7.84 13.99
CA ILE A 30 1.36 8.99 14.12
C ILE A 30 0.21 8.79 13.10
N PRO A 31 -1.06 9.07 13.45
CA PRO A 31 -2.21 8.74 12.58
C PRO A 31 -2.06 9.18 11.11
N TRP A 32 -1.44 10.33 10.84
CA TRP A 32 -1.25 10.87 9.49
C TRP A 32 -0.12 10.21 8.70
N GLU A 33 0.89 9.62 9.35
CA GLU A 33 2.03 8.98 8.66
C GLU A 33 1.56 7.79 7.84
N ARG A 34 0.57 7.04 8.36
CA ARG A 34 -0.06 5.93 7.65
C ARG A 34 -0.69 6.38 6.34
N ASP A 35 -1.40 7.51 6.35
CA ASP A 35 -2.05 8.04 5.14
C ASP A 35 -1.02 8.45 4.09
N VAL A 36 0.09 9.07 4.50
CA VAL A 36 1.18 9.44 3.59
C VAL A 36 1.83 8.20 2.98
N TYR A 37 2.15 7.19 3.79
CA TYR A 37 2.76 5.96 3.29
C TYR A 37 1.86 5.20 2.32
N VAL A 38 0.57 5.06 2.65
CA VAL A 38 -0.41 4.40 1.78
C VAL A 38 -0.53 5.15 0.45
N ASN A 39 -0.54 6.48 0.46
CA ASN A 39 -0.57 7.28 -0.77
C ASN A 39 0.69 7.10 -1.64
N LEU A 40 1.88 7.08 -1.02
CA LEU A 40 3.13 6.80 -1.74
C LEU A 40 3.12 5.39 -2.34
N LEU A 41 2.60 4.41 -1.61
CA LEU A 41 2.48 3.03 -2.08
C LEU A 41 1.51 2.91 -3.26
N ILE A 42 0.34 3.57 -3.18
CA ILE A 42 -0.62 3.62 -4.29
C ILE A 42 0.03 4.21 -5.54
N ALA A 43 0.75 5.33 -5.39
CA ALA A 43 1.45 5.97 -6.51
C ALA A 43 2.52 5.05 -7.11
N HIS A 44 3.26 4.31 -6.28
CA HIS A 44 4.25 3.35 -6.75
C HIS A 44 3.62 2.20 -7.55
N ILE A 45 2.54 1.58 -7.04
CA ILE A 45 1.85 0.49 -7.72
C ILE A 45 1.29 0.95 -9.08
N GLN A 46 0.70 2.15 -9.14
CA GLN A 46 0.18 2.73 -10.38
C GLN A 46 1.29 2.93 -11.43
N GLU A 47 2.47 3.36 -11.00
CA GLU A 47 3.63 3.53 -11.88
C GLU A 47 4.15 2.17 -12.39
N GLU A 48 4.21 1.15 -11.53
CA GLU A 48 4.61 -0.20 -11.93
C GLU A 48 3.62 -0.83 -12.93
N GLU A 49 2.31 -0.68 -12.72
CA GLU A 49 1.29 -1.10 -13.69
C GLU A 49 1.45 -0.38 -15.04
N ARG A 50 1.76 0.92 -15.01
CA ARG A 50 1.98 1.71 -16.23
C ARG A 50 3.19 1.19 -17.00
N ARG A 51 4.27 0.81 -16.31
CA ARG A 51 5.47 0.22 -16.92
C ARG A 51 5.17 -1.14 -17.54
N GLN A 52 4.48 -2.03 -16.82
CA GLN A 52 4.08 -3.34 -17.34
C GLN A 52 3.25 -3.21 -18.61
N LYS A 53 2.22 -2.34 -18.61
CA LYS A 53 1.38 -2.08 -19.80
C LYS A 53 2.20 -1.51 -20.98
N GLN A 54 3.20 -0.68 -20.71
CA GLN A 54 4.09 -0.17 -21.77
C GLN A 54 4.98 -1.26 -22.36
N ASP A 55 5.49 -2.15 -21.53
CA ASP A 55 6.33 -3.26 -21.98
C ASP A 55 5.53 -4.31 -22.75
N GLU A 56 4.29 -4.61 -22.32
CA GLU A 56 3.33 -5.44 -23.08
C GLU A 56 3.06 -4.86 -24.48
N ASN A 57 2.76 -3.55 -24.57
CA ASN A 57 2.50 -2.89 -25.85
C ASN A 57 3.73 -2.88 -26.77
N LYS A 58 4.95 -2.79 -26.22
CA LYS A 58 6.20 -2.88 -27.01
C LYS A 58 6.47 -4.29 -27.51
N MET A 59 6.15 -5.32 -26.74
CA MET A 59 6.33 -6.72 -27.15
C MET A 59 5.28 -7.19 -28.18
N SER A 60 4.14 -6.52 -28.25
CA SER A 60 3.07 -6.82 -29.22
C SER A 60 3.26 -6.16 -30.60
N LEU A 61 4.32 -5.38 -30.81
CA LEU A 61 4.70 -4.73 -32.08
C LEU A 61 5.87 -5.45 -32.76
#